data_AF-A0A7C5APN4-F1
#
_entry.id   AF-A0A7C5APN4-F1
#
_cell.length_a   1.000
_cell.length_b   1.000
_cell.length_c   1.000
_cell.angle_alpha   90.00
_cell.angle_beta   90.00
_cell.angle_gamma   90.00
#
_symmetry.space_group_name_H-M   'P 1'
#
loop_
_entity.id
_entity.type
_entity.pdbx_description
1 polymer ?
#
loop_
_entity_poly.entity_id
_entity_poly.type
_entity_poly.pdbx_seq_one_letter_code
_entity_poly.pdbx_strand_id
1 'polypeptide(L)'
;MEGRQRHCPHLGLKHTRAIRFSSPTPEHRCYIFGEPLPIHVDQGTYCLGARYPECPRFAGQEPPPAATAAPARGAARGGRALKPAGEPSGWSSFWRQLGKRERILYLSLLGLLVLILASYAIVVGMVLPARERAVTPTPWPTLPTVLAVQATEPPPPTPAPPSPSPAPTATATATAVVTRVPTVPQPTATPPPPTVTPVVVVPTATPLPETMWSTLYFLGPQKKYYVPVHRLTSYTPGVARRAIELMIAGPRSGSNLLRSIPEGMGLVNIWRDGDTLYVDFDHRFEDLGAGQAEAMAVVLAMTEFWGVEKTQFLVNGSPVGLPGSSDTGPIVRPRYVNYENPYNLAPEESVALTLYFATPDGQYLFPLVRRVPMTVRTARATLEEMIKGPSEAFQGVAISPLPGGTALRDIYRDGNTIVVDFSSAFLGAENRDLSVRAVVLAMVGLTADSPQGVDSVRILVEGSDLGNYWGSAYSGTLYAPVLNPEW
;
A
#
# COMPACT_ATOMS: atom_id res chain seq x y z
N MET A 1 8.92 -2.30 22.67
CA MET A 1 8.90 -3.75 22.45
C MET A 1 9.30 -4.02 21.02
N GLU A 2 10.44 -4.70 20.89
CA GLU A 2 11.17 -5.17 19.71
C GLU A 2 10.42 -5.39 18.38
N GLY A 3 11.05 -4.89 17.31
CA GLY A 3 11.19 -5.50 15.97
C GLY A 3 10.06 -6.38 15.43
N ARG A 4 9.14 -5.78 14.66
CA ARG A 4 8.25 -6.51 13.75
C ARG A 4 9.10 -7.22 12.67
N GLN A 5 9.36 -8.52 12.84
CA GLN A 5 9.84 -9.36 11.74
C GLN A 5 8.74 -9.44 10.67
N ARG A 6 8.88 -8.64 9.60
CA ARG A 6 7.97 -8.61 8.44
C ARG A 6 8.14 -9.80 7.48
N HIS A 7 8.99 -10.76 7.82
CA HIS A 7 9.26 -11.96 7.02
C HIS A 7 8.95 -13.19 7.85
N CYS A 8 8.35 -14.21 7.23
CA CYS A 8 8.14 -15.47 7.92
C CYS A 8 9.47 -16.09 8.35
N PRO A 9 9.70 -16.32 9.66
CA PRO A 9 10.95 -16.88 10.15
C PRO A 9 11.10 -18.36 9.74
N HIS A 10 9.97 -19.08 9.59
CA HIS A 10 9.95 -20.50 9.25
C HIS A 10 8.80 -20.85 8.30
N LEU A 11 9.07 -21.14 7.01
CA LEU A 11 8.14 -21.85 6.12
C LEU A 11 8.20 -23.39 6.26
N GLY A 12 7.05 -24.02 6.34
CA GLY A 12 6.88 -25.48 6.30
C GLY A 12 5.81 -25.86 5.30
N LEU A 13 5.43 -27.14 5.24
CA LEU A 13 4.18 -27.53 4.58
C LEU A 13 3.02 -27.40 5.56
N LYS A 14 1.79 -27.36 5.03
CA LYS A 14 0.55 -27.30 5.83
C LYS A 14 0.48 -28.29 6.98
N HIS A 15 1.09 -29.46 6.84
CA HIS A 15 1.04 -30.56 7.80
C HIS A 15 2.29 -30.71 8.68
N THR A 16 3.42 -30.04 8.36
CA THR A 16 4.63 -30.12 9.19
C THR A 16 5.62 -28.99 8.92
N ARG A 17 6.23 -28.48 10.01
CA ARG A 17 7.31 -27.47 9.96
C ARG A 17 8.70 -28.06 9.72
N ALA A 18 8.87 -29.38 9.86
CA ALA A 18 10.20 -30.00 10.01
C ALA A 18 10.86 -30.43 8.70
N ILE A 19 10.10 -30.49 7.60
CA ILE A 19 10.64 -30.95 6.32
C ILE A 19 11.30 -29.76 5.59
N ARG A 20 12.52 -29.97 5.10
CA ARG A 20 13.21 -29.05 4.19
C ARG A 20 12.85 -29.45 2.75
N PHE A 21 12.58 -28.49 1.88
CA PHE A 21 12.10 -28.76 0.52
C PHE A 21 13.13 -28.34 -0.53
N SER A 22 13.22 -29.15 -1.58
CA SER A 22 14.05 -28.89 -2.77
C SER A 22 13.34 -28.02 -3.82
N SER A 23 12.02 -27.81 -3.69
CA SER A 23 11.22 -27.00 -4.60
C SER A 23 9.95 -26.43 -3.93
N PRO A 24 9.45 -25.27 -4.40
CA PRO A 24 8.27 -24.63 -3.85
C PRO A 24 6.95 -25.27 -4.32
N THR A 25 5.95 -25.29 -3.44
CA THR A 25 4.61 -25.86 -3.70
C THR A 25 3.52 -24.98 -3.07
N PRO A 26 2.25 -25.01 -3.57
CA PRO A 26 1.14 -24.24 -2.98
C PRO A 26 0.79 -24.61 -1.52
N GLU A 27 1.30 -25.74 -1.04
CA GLU A 27 1.10 -26.23 0.33
C GLU A 27 1.99 -25.54 1.36
N HIS A 28 2.89 -24.66 0.94
CA HIS A 28 3.78 -23.96 1.86
C HIS A 28 3.00 -23.02 2.79
N ARG A 29 3.37 -23.01 4.07
CA ARG A 29 2.77 -22.21 5.15
C ARG A 29 3.85 -21.56 5.98
N CYS A 30 3.52 -20.41 6.56
CA CYS A 30 4.36 -19.68 7.48
C CYS A 30 4.09 -20.10 8.93
N TYR A 31 5.14 -20.37 9.69
CA TYR A 31 5.11 -20.73 11.10
C TYR A 31 5.80 -19.63 11.92
N ILE A 32 5.03 -18.61 12.33
CA ILE A 32 5.52 -17.52 13.20
C ILE A 32 5.43 -17.94 14.67
N PHE A 33 4.32 -18.57 15.06
CA PHE A 33 4.04 -19.00 16.44
C PHE A 33 3.84 -20.51 16.57
N GLY A 34 4.27 -21.29 15.56
CA GLY A 34 4.11 -22.75 15.52
C GLY A 34 2.86 -23.25 14.80
N GLU A 35 1.96 -22.35 14.38
CA GLU A 35 0.79 -22.67 13.56
C GLU A 35 0.99 -22.36 12.06
N PRO A 36 0.35 -23.12 11.14
CA PRO A 36 0.49 -22.92 9.70
C PRO A 36 -0.39 -21.78 9.15
N LEU A 37 0.19 -20.61 8.96
CA LEU A 37 -0.46 -19.44 8.34
C LEU A 37 -0.18 -19.36 6.83
N PRO A 38 -1.04 -18.71 6.01
CA PRO A 38 -0.70 -18.39 4.64
C PRO A 38 0.53 -17.47 4.57
N ILE A 39 1.32 -17.60 3.50
CA ILE A 39 2.52 -16.80 3.28
C ILE A 39 2.09 -15.45 2.71
N HIS A 40 2.60 -14.36 3.26
CA HIS A 40 2.35 -13.01 2.74
C HIS A 40 2.77 -12.92 1.26
N VAL A 41 1.97 -12.24 0.43
CA VAL A 41 2.06 -12.25 -1.04
C VAL A 41 3.47 -11.91 -1.56
N ASP A 42 4.13 -10.94 -0.92
CA ASP A 42 5.48 -10.49 -1.28
C ASP A 42 6.54 -11.57 -1.03
N GLN A 43 6.42 -12.30 0.09
CA GLN A 43 7.30 -13.43 0.40
C GLN A 43 6.95 -14.66 -0.45
N GLY A 44 5.67 -14.88 -0.77
CA GLY A 44 5.23 -15.95 -1.66
C GLY A 44 5.87 -15.83 -3.04
N THR A 45 5.94 -14.61 -3.59
CA THR A 45 6.51 -14.36 -4.92
C THR A 45 8.03 -14.62 -4.96
N TYR A 46 8.73 -14.33 -3.88
CA TYR A 46 10.17 -14.53 -3.77
C TYR A 46 10.56 -15.97 -3.39
N CYS A 47 9.92 -16.52 -2.36
CA CYS A 47 10.26 -17.80 -1.74
C CYS A 47 9.54 -18.99 -2.37
N LEU A 48 8.53 -18.77 -3.22
CA LEU A 48 7.88 -19.80 -4.02
C LEU A 48 8.23 -19.72 -5.52
N GLY A 49 9.12 -18.81 -5.90
CA GLY A 49 9.58 -18.62 -7.28
C GLY A 49 11.00 -19.15 -7.54
N ALA A 50 11.56 -18.81 -8.71
CA ALA A 50 12.91 -19.23 -9.12
C ALA A 50 14.04 -18.70 -8.20
N ARG A 51 13.74 -17.68 -7.38
CA ARG A 51 14.67 -17.08 -6.40
C ARG A 51 14.56 -17.67 -5.00
N TYR A 52 13.87 -18.81 -4.82
CA TYR A 52 13.76 -19.46 -3.51
C TYR A 52 15.09 -19.69 -2.75
N PRO A 53 16.27 -19.94 -3.39
CA PRO A 53 17.52 -20.16 -2.66
C PRO A 53 18.03 -18.91 -1.93
N GLU A 54 17.61 -17.74 -2.39
CA GLU A 54 17.99 -16.43 -1.84
C GLU A 54 16.96 -15.94 -0.80
N CYS A 55 15.87 -16.70 -0.57
CA CYS A 55 14.86 -16.41 0.44
C CYS A 55 15.51 -16.25 1.83
N PRO A 56 15.15 -15.23 2.65
CA PRO A 56 15.81 -14.91 3.94
C PRO A 56 15.77 -16.00 5.02
N ARG A 57 15.30 -17.20 4.68
CA ARG A 57 15.20 -18.37 5.55
C ARG A 57 16.54 -19.02 5.91
N PHE A 58 17.65 -18.48 5.42
CA PHE A 58 18.99 -18.97 5.71
C PHE A 58 19.82 -18.03 6.59
N ALA A 59 19.21 -17.01 7.21
CA ALA A 59 19.88 -16.22 8.23
C ALA A 59 20.00 -17.04 9.54
N GLY A 60 20.96 -17.97 9.58
CA GLY A 60 21.31 -18.66 10.82
C GLY A 60 22.15 -19.93 10.68
N GLN A 61 22.23 -20.57 9.52
CA GLN A 61 23.15 -21.70 9.30
C GLN A 61 23.63 -21.68 7.85
N GLU A 62 24.93 -21.93 7.68
CA GLU A 62 25.69 -21.92 6.42
C GLU A 62 24.89 -22.55 5.26
N PRO A 63 24.93 -21.96 4.05
CA PRO A 63 24.26 -22.53 2.89
C PRO A 63 24.66 -24.01 2.78
N PRO A 64 23.74 -24.94 2.50
CA PRO A 64 24.16 -26.29 2.19
C PRO A 64 25.20 -26.19 1.06
N PRO A 65 26.38 -26.82 1.20
CA PRO A 65 27.36 -26.83 0.13
C PRO A 65 26.63 -27.30 -1.13
N ALA A 66 26.90 -26.61 -2.25
CA ALA A 66 26.31 -26.92 -3.54
C ALA A 66 26.16 -28.43 -3.65
N ALA A 67 24.95 -28.89 -3.99
CA ALA A 67 24.71 -30.27 -4.35
C ALA A 67 25.43 -30.57 -5.69
N THR A 68 26.76 -30.53 -5.66
CA THR A 68 27.58 -31.61 -6.15
C THR A 68 26.93 -32.90 -5.67
N ALA A 69 26.26 -33.54 -6.62
CA ALA A 69 25.70 -34.86 -6.46
C ALA A 69 26.74 -35.79 -5.82
N ALA A 70 26.38 -36.43 -4.72
CA ALA A 70 27.16 -37.53 -4.16
C ALA A 70 26.33 -38.83 -4.17
N PRO A 71 26.98 -40.00 -4.34
CA PRO A 71 26.42 -41.17 -4.99
C PRO A 71 26.11 -42.32 -4.01
N ALA A 72 25.27 -43.28 -4.45
CA ALA A 72 25.17 -44.69 -4.03
C ALA A 72 23.82 -45.22 -4.53
N ARG A 73 23.58 -46.41 -5.10
CA ARG A 73 24.25 -47.69 -5.43
C ARG A 73 23.24 -48.34 -6.43
N GLY A 74 23.54 -49.19 -7.40
CA GLY A 74 24.72 -49.90 -7.86
C GLY A 74 24.28 -50.92 -8.93
N ALA A 75 25.26 -51.50 -9.63
CA ALA A 75 25.19 -52.73 -10.47
C ALA A 75 24.28 -52.66 -11.73
N ALA A 76 24.68 -53.08 -12.94
CA ALA A 76 25.92 -53.68 -13.43
C ALA A 76 25.92 -53.63 -14.98
N ARG A 77 27.12 -53.69 -15.58
CA ARG A 77 27.48 -54.02 -16.99
C ARG A 77 26.95 -53.05 -18.05
N GLY A 78 27.78 -52.43 -18.89
CA GLY A 78 29.19 -52.58 -19.23
C GLY A 78 29.36 -52.10 -20.68
N GLY A 79 30.44 -51.37 -20.97
CA GLY A 79 30.93 -51.24 -22.35
C GLY A 79 31.00 -49.85 -22.97
N ARG A 80 32.22 -49.30 -22.91
CA ARG A 80 32.94 -48.53 -23.96
C ARG A 80 32.49 -47.12 -24.37
N ALA A 81 33.31 -46.17 -23.89
CA ALA A 81 34.24 -45.31 -24.66
C ALA A 81 33.69 -44.19 -25.58
N LEU A 82 33.91 -42.97 -25.08
CA LEU A 82 34.16 -41.66 -25.70
C LEU A 82 34.13 -41.51 -27.24
N LYS A 83 33.38 -40.50 -27.71
CA LYS A 83 33.94 -39.17 -28.08
C LYS A 83 32.84 -38.08 -28.16
N PRO A 84 33.19 -36.79 -28.00
CA PRO A 84 32.25 -35.69 -27.82
C PRO A 84 31.78 -35.12 -29.15
N ALA A 85 30.56 -34.58 -29.19
CA ALA A 85 30.12 -33.70 -30.26
C ALA A 85 29.27 -32.58 -29.65
N GLY A 86 29.66 -31.34 -29.94
CA GLY A 86 29.02 -30.13 -29.46
C GLY A 86 27.58 -29.95 -29.93
N GLU A 87 26.96 -28.94 -29.35
CA GLU A 87 25.60 -28.46 -29.60
C GLU A 87 25.32 -28.18 -31.09
N PRO A 88 24.05 -28.10 -31.52
CA PRO A 88 23.37 -26.81 -31.36
C PRO A 88 21.88 -26.91 -30.97
N SER A 89 21.46 -25.99 -30.10
CA SER A 89 20.08 -25.51 -29.99
C SER A 89 19.64 -24.87 -31.32
N GLY A 90 18.60 -25.39 -31.95
CA GLY A 90 18.03 -24.79 -33.16
C GLY A 90 16.63 -25.31 -33.46
N TRP A 91 15.76 -24.44 -33.97
CA TRP A 91 14.36 -24.74 -34.31
C TRP A 91 14.18 -26.00 -35.20
N SER A 92 15.19 -26.37 -35.98
CA SER A 92 15.18 -27.56 -36.83
C SER A 92 15.28 -28.90 -36.07
N SER A 93 15.75 -28.91 -34.82
CA SER A 93 15.74 -30.10 -33.96
C SER A 93 14.38 -30.28 -33.28
N PHE A 94 13.75 -29.17 -32.86
CA PHE A 94 12.39 -29.13 -32.36
C PHE A 94 11.37 -29.66 -33.40
N TRP A 95 11.46 -29.19 -34.65
CA TRP A 95 10.59 -29.66 -35.74
C TRP A 95 10.77 -31.16 -36.05
N ARG A 96 11.96 -31.71 -35.84
CA ARG A 96 12.23 -33.14 -36.06
C ARG A 96 11.68 -34.04 -34.94
N GLN A 97 11.53 -33.52 -33.73
CA GLN A 97 10.97 -34.25 -32.58
C GLN A 97 9.44 -34.29 -32.54
N LEU A 98 8.75 -33.39 -33.24
CA LEU A 98 7.28 -33.36 -33.28
C LEU A 98 6.71 -34.48 -34.15
N GLY A 99 5.65 -35.14 -33.66
CA GLY A 99 4.90 -36.16 -34.38
C GLY A 99 4.08 -35.58 -35.54
N LYS A 100 3.64 -36.43 -36.49
CA LYS A 100 2.88 -35.98 -37.68
C LYS A 100 1.63 -35.16 -37.32
N ARG A 101 0.92 -35.54 -36.25
CA ARG A 101 -0.30 -34.86 -35.78
C ARG A 101 -0.01 -33.46 -35.25
N GLU A 102 1.08 -33.30 -34.51
CA GLU A 102 1.48 -32.02 -33.92
C GLU A 102 1.95 -31.06 -35.01
N ARG A 103 2.69 -31.54 -36.01
CA ARG A 103 3.11 -30.72 -37.17
C ARG A 103 1.92 -30.17 -37.95
N ILE A 104 0.86 -30.97 -38.14
CA ILE A 104 -0.37 -30.52 -38.81
C ILE A 104 -1.05 -29.42 -37.98
N LEU A 105 -1.09 -29.58 -36.66
CA LEU A 105 -1.70 -28.61 -35.73
C LEU A 105 -0.94 -27.27 -35.72
N TYR A 106 0.40 -27.29 -35.74
CA TYR A 106 1.19 -26.07 -35.81
C TYR A 106 1.09 -25.38 -37.18
N LEU A 107 1.04 -26.14 -38.27
CA LEU A 107 0.87 -25.57 -39.61
C LEU A 107 -0.52 -24.96 -39.81
N SER A 108 -1.58 -25.55 -39.23
CA SER A 108 -2.92 -24.96 -39.30
C SER A 108 -3.02 -23.67 -38.49
N LEU A 109 -2.40 -23.62 -37.30
CA LEU A 109 -2.34 -22.40 -36.47
C LEU A 109 -1.56 -21.27 -37.17
N LEU A 110 -0.44 -21.59 -37.80
CA LEU A 110 0.34 -20.63 -38.59
C LEU A 110 -0.48 -20.12 -39.79
N GLY A 111 -1.20 -21.02 -40.47
CA GLY A 111 -2.09 -20.66 -41.58
C GLY A 111 -3.20 -19.69 -41.15
N LEU A 112 -3.84 -19.95 -40.00
CA LEU A 112 -4.85 -19.07 -39.41
C LEU A 112 -4.29 -17.67 -39.11
N LEU A 113 -3.09 -17.61 -38.51
CA LEU A 113 -2.43 -16.35 -38.18
C LEU A 113 -2.14 -15.51 -39.43
N VAL A 114 -1.64 -16.13 -40.49
CA VAL A 114 -1.39 -15.44 -41.77
C VAL A 114 -2.69 -14.90 -42.37
N LEU A 115 -3.78 -15.66 -42.27
CA LEU A 115 -5.10 -15.25 -42.77
C LEU A 115 -5.65 -14.03 -42.00
N ILE A 116 -5.49 -14.01 -40.68
CA ILE A 116 -5.83 -12.86 -39.82
C ILE A 116 -5.01 -11.63 -40.22
N LEU A 117 -3.70 -11.77 -40.36
CA LEU A 117 -2.83 -10.65 -40.74
C LEU A 117 -3.14 -10.11 -42.14
N ALA A 118 -3.46 -10.98 -43.11
CA ALA A 118 -3.88 -10.58 -44.44
C ALA A 118 -5.22 -9.83 -44.41
N SER A 119 -6.19 -10.30 -43.62
CA SER A 119 -7.48 -9.60 -43.44
C SER A 119 -7.29 -8.22 -42.83
N TYR A 120 -6.39 -8.10 -41.85
CA TYR A 120 -6.07 -6.83 -41.20
C TYR A 120 -5.42 -5.85 -42.18
N ALA A 121 -4.46 -6.32 -42.97
CA ALA A 121 -3.80 -5.49 -43.99
C ALA A 121 -4.79 -4.99 -45.06
N ILE A 122 -5.77 -5.81 -45.45
CA ILE A 122 -6.82 -5.41 -46.41
C ILE A 122 -7.72 -4.32 -45.79
N VAL A 123 -8.17 -4.49 -44.55
CA VAL A 123 -9.01 -3.49 -43.86
C VAL A 123 -8.28 -2.16 -43.70
N VAL A 124 -7.03 -2.21 -43.25
CA VAL A 124 -6.20 -1.01 -43.06
C VAL A 124 -5.90 -0.31 -44.40
N GLY A 125 -5.61 -1.09 -45.46
CA GLY A 125 -5.35 -0.56 -46.79
C GLY A 125 -6.57 0.07 -47.47
N MET A 126 -7.79 -0.41 -47.17
CA MET A 126 -9.03 0.15 -47.73
C MET A 126 -9.55 1.38 -46.98
N VAL A 127 -9.31 1.50 -45.67
CA VAL A 127 -9.93 2.55 -44.83
C VAL A 127 -9.07 3.81 -44.69
N LEU A 128 -7.75 3.73 -44.85
CA LEU A 128 -6.85 4.87 -44.61
C LEU A 128 -6.63 5.88 -45.77
N PRO A 129 -6.77 5.57 -47.07
CA PRO A 129 -6.45 6.56 -48.11
C PRO A 129 -7.57 7.59 -48.35
N ALA A 130 -8.70 7.52 -47.65
CA ALA A 130 -9.83 8.44 -47.84
C ALA A 130 -9.73 9.76 -47.05
N ARG A 131 -8.69 9.96 -46.21
CA ARG A 131 -8.61 11.11 -45.30
C ARG A 131 -7.64 12.23 -45.70
N GLU A 132 -6.85 12.05 -46.77
CA GLU A 132 -5.81 13.02 -47.18
C GLU A 132 -6.11 13.74 -48.51
N ARG A 133 -7.33 14.29 -48.66
CA ARG A 133 -7.59 15.33 -49.67
C ARG A 133 -8.54 16.39 -49.13
N ALA A 134 -8.05 17.24 -48.22
CA ALA A 134 -8.54 18.61 -48.06
C ALA A 134 -7.77 19.34 -46.94
N VAL A 135 -6.56 19.85 -47.20
CA VAL A 135 -6.08 21.10 -46.57
C VAL A 135 -5.02 21.72 -47.50
N THR A 136 -5.36 22.84 -48.14
CA THR A 136 -4.38 23.76 -48.73
C THR A 136 -3.89 24.73 -47.65
N PRO A 137 -2.58 24.97 -47.49
CA PRO A 137 -2.08 25.90 -46.49
C PRO A 137 -2.18 27.35 -46.98
N THR A 138 -2.83 28.19 -46.18
CA THR A 138 -2.82 29.66 -46.28
C THR A 138 -1.54 30.21 -45.64
N PRO A 139 -0.82 31.17 -46.27
CA PRO A 139 0.39 31.75 -45.67
C PRO A 139 0.02 32.85 -44.65
N TRP A 140 0.61 32.76 -43.46
CA TRP A 140 0.50 33.75 -42.39
C TRP A 140 1.64 34.79 -42.47
N PRO A 141 1.40 36.03 -42.00
CA PRO A 141 2.33 37.15 -42.17
C PRO A 141 3.53 37.07 -41.23
N THR A 142 4.68 37.53 -41.73
CA THR A 142 5.94 37.68 -41.00
C THR A 142 5.91 38.87 -40.05
N LEU A 143 6.31 38.65 -38.79
CA LEU A 143 6.61 39.69 -37.81
C LEU A 143 8.12 40.00 -37.79
N PRO A 144 8.53 41.24 -37.49
CA PRO A 144 9.90 41.71 -37.69
C PRO A 144 10.89 41.24 -36.62
N THR A 145 12.11 41.02 -37.10
CA THR A 145 13.34 40.72 -36.37
C THR A 145 13.60 41.71 -35.23
N VAL A 146 13.64 41.21 -33.99
CA VAL A 146 14.14 41.97 -32.84
C VAL A 146 15.63 41.68 -32.67
N LEU A 147 16.39 42.76 -32.50
CA LEU A 147 17.84 42.81 -32.31
C LEU A 147 18.34 41.83 -31.23
N ALA A 148 19.48 41.21 -31.52
CA ALA A 148 20.28 40.43 -30.59
C ALA A 148 20.74 41.29 -29.40
N VAL A 149 20.37 40.88 -28.19
CA VAL A 149 20.98 41.35 -26.94
C VAL A 149 22.19 40.47 -26.67
N GLN A 150 23.36 41.10 -26.53
CA GLN A 150 24.62 40.44 -26.20
C GLN A 150 24.54 39.81 -24.80
N ALA A 151 24.88 38.53 -24.71
CA ALA A 151 25.08 37.83 -23.44
C ALA A 151 26.35 38.36 -22.75
N THR A 152 26.21 38.84 -21.53
CA THR A 152 27.34 39.20 -20.66
C THR A 152 27.80 37.95 -19.91
N GLU A 153 29.10 37.67 -19.99
CA GLU A 153 29.79 36.52 -19.40
C GLU A 153 29.87 36.64 -17.85
N PRO A 154 29.68 35.55 -17.09
CA PRO A 154 29.84 35.58 -15.64
C PRO A 154 31.32 35.58 -15.22
N PRO A 155 31.71 36.30 -14.14
CA PRO A 155 33.11 36.39 -13.70
C PRO A 155 33.59 35.09 -13.03
N PRO A 156 34.91 34.81 -13.07
CA PRO A 156 35.53 33.60 -12.52
C PRO A 156 35.58 33.59 -10.97
N PRO A 157 35.67 32.40 -10.34
CA PRO A 157 35.60 32.26 -8.88
C PRO A 157 36.84 32.79 -8.18
N THR A 158 36.63 33.50 -7.06
CA THR A 158 37.67 33.95 -6.13
C THR A 158 38.17 32.78 -5.26
N PRO A 159 39.48 32.63 -5.01
CA PRO A 159 40.03 31.53 -4.23
C PRO A 159 39.81 31.70 -2.72
N ALA A 160 39.42 30.61 -2.06
CA ALA A 160 39.31 30.52 -0.60
C ALA A 160 40.70 30.48 0.07
N PRO A 161 40.89 31.10 1.25
CA PRO A 161 42.13 31.01 2.01
C PRO A 161 42.26 29.67 2.77
N PRO A 162 43.51 29.25 3.09
CA PRO A 162 43.81 27.90 3.54
C PRO A 162 43.47 27.63 5.02
N SER A 163 43.15 26.36 5.26
CA SER A 163 43.03 25.70 6.56
C SER A 163 44.35 25.73 7.35
N PRO A 164 44.34 26.00 8.67
CA PRO A 164 45.47 25.67 9.54
C PRO A 164 45.28 24.30 10.23
N SER A 165 46.28 23.45 10.06
CA SER A 165 46.57 22.22 10.83
C SER A 165 47.82 22.47 11.72
N PRO A 166 48.30 21.54 12.57
CA PRO A 166 48.08 21.49 14.02
C PRO A 166 49.39 21.60 14.86
N ALA A 167 49.30 21.78 16.20
CA ALA A 167 50.28 21.37 17.24
C ALA A 167 50.01 22.09 18.60
N PRO A 168 50.60 21.69 19.76
CA PRO A 168 50.88 20.34 20.29
C PRO A 168 50.48 20.13 21.80
N THR A 169 50.37 18.85 22.16
CA THR A 169 50.78 18.09 23.39
C THR A 169 50.89 18.71 24.81
N ALA A 170 50.24 18.03 25.78
CA ALA A 170 50.79 17.47 27.05
C ALA A 170 49.79 16.42 27.60
N THR A 171 50.05 15.10 27.68
CA THR A 171 50.84 14.29 28.68
C THR A 171 50.36 14.55 30.13
N ALA A 172 49.92 13.62 30.98
CA ALA A 172 50.26 12.22 31.29
C ALA A 172 49.00 11.51 31.91
N THR A 173 48.85 10.22 32.24
CA THR A 173 49.75 9.12 32.63
C THR A 173 48.98 7.80 32.44
N ALA A 174 49.66 6.76 31.94
CA ALA A 174 49.17 5.38 31.94
C ALA A 174 49.75 4.60 33.13
N THR A 175 49.01 3.62 33.64
CA THR A 175 49.58 2.53 34.43
C THR A 175 48.96 1.21 33.96
N ALA A 176 49.84 0.33 33.50
CA ALA A 176 49.55 -1.00 33.00
C ALA A 176 49.43 -2.01 34.15
N VAL A 177 48.60 -3.06 33.98
CA VAL A 177 48.83 -4.34 34.65
C VAL A 177 48.60 -5.49 33.66
N VAL A 178 49.50 -6.46 33.78
CA VAL A 178 49.90 -7.52 32.88
C VAL A 178 49.05 -8.79 33.03
N THR A 179 48.82 -9.45 31.90
CA THR A 179 48.28 -10.80 31.72
C THR A 179 49.16 -11.89 32.36
N ARG A 180 48.56 -12.80 33.13
CA ARG A 180 49.08 -14.18 33.28
C ARG A 180 47.94 -15.19 33.18
N VAL A 181 48.16 -16.15 32.30
CA VAL A 181 47.41 -17.40 32.12
C VAL A 181 47.58 -18.28 33.36
N PRO A 182 46.53 -19.00 33.79
CA PRO A 182 46.75 -20.32 34.35
C PRO A 182 45.92 -21.42 33.67
N THR A 183 46.59 -22.56 33.65
CA THR A 183 46.28 -23.86 33.08
C THR A 183 45.05 -24.54 33.71
N VAL A 184 44.37 -25.33 32.88
CA VAL A 184 43.22 -26.20 33.17
C VAL A 184 43.52 -27.30 34.21
N PRO A 185 42.60 -27.55 35.16
CA PRO A 185 42.33 -28.89 35.68
C PRO A 185 40.96 -29.40 35.23
N GLN A 186 40.90 -30.69 34.87
CA GLN A 186 39.69 -31.47 34.54
C GLN A 186 38.96 -31.97 35.82
N PRO A 187 37.75 -32.55 35.73
CA PRO A 187 36.59 -32.17 36.51
C PRO A 187 36.42 -32.99 37.80
N THR A 188 35.90 -32.37 38.86
CA THR A 188 35.32 -33.08 40.00
C THR A 188 33.84 -32.70 40.10
N ALA A 189 33.00 -33.71 40.35
CA ALA A 189 31.55 -33.71 40.18
C ALA A 189 30.82 -32.48 40.77
N THR A 190 29.99 -31.85 39.94
CA THR A 190 29.06 -30.78 40.34
C THR A 190 27.85 -31.38 41.08
N PRO A 191 27.42 -30.82 42.23
CA PRO A 191 26.16 -31.21 42.87
C PRO A 191 24.94 -30.77 42.03
N PRO A 192 23.79 -31.44 42.14
CA PRO A 192 22.62 -31.10 41.35
C PRO A 192 22.12 -29.68 41.67
N PRO A 193 21.64 -28.93 40.65
CA PRO A 193 21.12 -27.58 40.86
C PRO A 193 19.86 -27.61 41.74
N PRO A 194 19.64 -26.57 42.58
CA PRO A 194 18.42 -26.48 43.38
C PRO A 194 17.19 -26.39 42.46
N THR A 195 16.17 -27.16 42.80
CA THR A 195 14.86 -27.13 42.13
C THR A 195 14.27 -25.73 42.24
N VAL A 196 14.33 -24.96 41.15
CA VAL A 196 13.60 -23.70 41.03
C VAL A 196 12.12 -24.06 40.85
N THR A 197 11.34 -23.86 41.89
CA THR A 197 9.87 -23.93 41.80
C THR A 197 9.43 -22.83 40.85
N PRO A 198 8.71 -23.11 39.75
CA PRO A 198 8.23 -22.06 38.88
C PRO A 198 7.24 -21.19 39.66
N VAL A 199 7.58 -19.92 39.84
CA VAL A 199 6.65 -18.90 40.32
C VAL A 199 5.55 -18.82 39.27
N VAL A 200 4.35 -19.30 39.62
CA VAL A 200 3.15 -19.09 38.81
C VAL A 200 2.85 -17.60 38.86
N VAL A 201 3.30 -16.87 37.84
CA VAL A 201 2.86 -15.49 37.61
C VAL A 201 1.40 -15.60 37.21
N VAL A 202 0.50 -15.34 38.16
CA VAL A 202 -0.91 -15.15 37.88
C VAL A 202 -0.98 -14.00 36.87
N PRO A 203 -1.54 -14.18 35.66
CA PRO A 203 -1.65 -13.10 34.70
C PRO A 203 -2.54 -12.02 35.31
N THR A 204 -1.94 -10.90 35.70
CA THR A 204 -2.67 -9.69 36.08
C THR A 204 -3.50 -9.27 34.87
N ALA A 205 -4.83 -9.24 35.03
CA ALA A 205 -5.72 -8.79 33.98
C ALA A 205 -5.31 -7.39 33.52
N THR A 206 -5.02 -7.23 32.23
CA THR A 206 -4.76 -5.91 31.64
C THR A 206 -5.99 -5.03 31.87
N PRO A 207 -5.85 -3.85 32.50
CA PRO A 207 -6.99 -2.96 32.72
C PRO A 207 -7.59 -2.56 31.38
N LEU A 208 -8.93 -2.54 31.30
CA LEU A 208 -9.64 -2.07 30.13
C LEU A 208 -9.36 -0.57 29.93
N PRO A 209 -9.32 -0.08 28.68
CA PRO A 209 -9.12 1.35 28.42
C PRO A 209 -10.34 2.15 28.90
N GLU A 210 -10.14 3.39 29.33
CA GLU A 210 -11.24 4.28 29.74
C GLU A 210 -12.07 4.79 28.56
N THR A 211 -11.42 4.91 27.40
CA THR A 211 -12.01 5.44 26.17
C THR A 211 -11.74 4.53 24.97
N MET A 212 -12.56 4.66 23.93
CA MET A 212 -12.35 4.00 22.65
C MET A 212 -12.70 4.90 21.47
N TRP A 213 -11.99 4.71 20.37
CA TRP A 213 -12.31 5.31 19.07
C TRP A 213 -13.26 4.42 18.29
N SER A 214 -14.27 5.02 17.67
CA SER A 214 -15.12 4.37 16.67
C SER A 214 -14.94 5.06 15.32
N THR A 215 -14.59 4.31 14.28
CA THR A 215 -14.57 4.79 12.90
C THR A 215 -15.98 4.69 12.33
N LEU A 216 -16.58 5.83 12.01
CA LEU A 216 -17.92 5.97 11.48
C LEU A 216 -17.82 6.48 10.05
N TYR A 217 -18.71 6.05 9.17
CA TYR A 217 -18.79 6.61 7.81
C TYR A 217 -20.09 7.38 7.64
N PHE A 218 -19.97 8.64 7.27
CA PHE A 218 -21.10 9.50 6.88
C PHE A 218 -21.02 9.84 5.40
N LEU A 219 -22.07 10.46 4.86
CA LEU A 219 -22.16 10.79 3.45
C LEU A 219 -21.84 12.27 3.21
N GLY A 220 -21.04 12.57 2.20
CA GLY A 220 -20.81 13.93 1.73
C GLY A 220 -22.02 14.51 1.00
N PRO A 221 -21.93 15.76 0.52
CA PRO A 221 -22.98 16.41 -0.26
C PRO A 221 -23.45 15.53 -1.41
N GLN A 222 -24.78 15.52 -1.64
CA GLN A 222 -25.41 14.72 -2.69
C GLN A 222 -25.13 13.21 -2.60
N LYS A 223 -24.65 12.72 -1.44
CA LYS A 223 -24.24 11.33 -1.21
C LYS A 223 -23.13 10.85 -2.16
N LYS A 224 -22.30 11.77 -2.70
CA LYS A 224 -21.30 11.47 -3.72
C LYS A 224 -20.07 10.72 -3.23
N TYR A 225 -19.78 10.81 -1.94
CA TYR A 225 -18.63 10.16 -1.32
C TYR A 225 -18.90 9.89 0.16
N TYR A 226 -18.11 9.00 0.72
CA TYR A 226 -18.09 8.63 2.13
C TYR A 226 -17.02 9.42 2.86
N VAL A 227 -17.36 9.92 4.05
CA VAL A 227 -16.45 10.65 4.92
C VAL A 227 -16.24 9.81 6.19
N PRO A 228 -15.04 9.26 6.41
CA PRO A 228 -14.71 8.59 7.67
C PRO A 228 -14.57 9.64 8.78
N VAL A 229 -15.17 9.39 9.93
CA VAL A 229 -15.09 10.21 11.14
C VAL A 229 -14.69 9.31 12.29
N HIS A 230 -13.71 9.73 13.06
CA HIS A 230 -13.25 8.98 14.22
C HIS A 230 -13.83 9.64 15.46
N ARG A 231 -14.75 8.97 16.15
CA ARG A 231 -15.40 9.52 17.35
C ARG A 231 -14.83 8.88 18.61
N LEU A 232 -14.31 9.69 19.52
CA LEU A 232 -13.88 9.24 20.84
C LEU A 232 -15.10 9.13 21.76
N THR A 233 -15.20 8.02 22.48
CA THR A 233 -16.25 7.80 23.48
C THR A 233 -15.67 7.06 24.68
N SER A 234 -16.40 7.05 25.80
CA SER A 234 -16.11 6.11 26.89
C SER A 234 -16.14 4.67 26.37
N TYR A 235 -15.24 3.83 26.90
CA TYR A 235 -15.20 2.43 26.54
C TYR A 235 -16.50 1.73 26.92
N THR A 236 -17.06 0.98 25.97
CA THR A 236 -18.25 0.15 26.18
C THR A 236 -18.00 -1.24 25.59
N PRO A 237 -18.32 -2.34 26.32
CA PRO A 237 -18.34 -3.67 25.74
C PRO A 237 -19.23 -3.73 24.49
N GLY A 238 -18.82 -4.46 23.46
CA GLY A 238 -19.55 -4.50 22.19
C GLY A 238 -19.25 -3.30 21.28
N VAL A 239 -17.98 -3.08 20.97
CA VAL A 239 -17.49 -1.93 20.16
C VAL A 239 -18.20 -1.77 18.81
N ALA A 240 -18.58 -2.89 18.16
CA ALA A 240 -19.33 -2.85 16.90
C ALA A 240 -20.77 -2.34 17.08
N ARG A 241 -21.46 -2.79 18.14
CA ARG A 241 -22.78 -2.26 18.52
C ARG A 241 -22.70 -0.77 18.74
N ARG A 242 -21.68 -0.33 19.48
CA ARG A 242 -21.48 1.09 19.76
C ARG A 242 -21.25 1.91 18.49
N ALA A 243 -20.47 1.41 17.54
CA ALA A 243 -20.28 2.09 16.26
C ALA A 243 -21.62 2.28 15.50
N ILE A 244 -22.47 1.25 15.45
CA ILE A 244 -23.81 1.37 14.83
C ILE A 244 -24.70 2.36 15.58
N GLU A 245 -24.73 2.31 16.92
CA GLU A 245 -25.49 3.29 17.72
C GLU A 245 -25.06 4.73 17.45
N LEU A 246 -23.75 4.95 17.29
CA LEU A 246 -23.21 6.27 16.95
C LEU A 246 -23.56 6.70 15.51
N MET A 247 -23.65 5.76 14.57
CA MET A 247 -24.12 6.03 13.21
C MET A 247 -25.63 6.29 13.16
N ILE A 248 -26.44 5.59 13.97
CA ILE A 248 -27.88 5.87 14.16
C ILE A 248 -28.08 7.26 14.75
N ALA A 249 -27.27 7.64 15.76
CA ALA A 249 -27.30 9.00 16.31
C ALA A 249 -26.98 10.06 15.24
N GLY A 250 -26.12 9.71 14.29
CA GLY A 250 -25.79 10.54 13.12
C GLY A 250 -24.56 11.43 13.31
N PRO A 251 -24.32 12.33 12.33
CA PRO A 251 -23.31 13.37 12.42
C PRO A 251 -23.56 14.32 13.61
N ARG A 252 -22.51 14.93 14.16
CA ARG A 252 -22.68 15.93 15.24
C ARG A 252 -23.40 17.18 14.73
N SER A 253 -24.07 17.87 15.65
CA SER A 253 -24.66 19.19 15.37
C SER A 253 -23.61 20.15 14.80
N GLY A 254 -23.98 20.91 13.77
CA GLY A 254 -23.08 21.81 13.04
C GLY A 254 -22.26 21.15 11.92
N SER A 255 -22.34 19.83 11.76
CA SER A 255 -21.79 19.12 10.60
C SER A 255 -22.72 19.24 9.38
N ASN A 256 -22.14 19.44 8.19
CA ASN A 256 -22.85 19.35 6.91
C ASN A 256 -22.86 17.94 6.31
N LEU A 257 -22.35 16.93 7.05
CA LEU A 257 -22.41 15.54 6.62
C LEU A 257 -23.84 15.02 6.67
N LEU A 258 -24.19 14.16 5.72
CA LEU A 258 -25.47 13.48 5.64
C LEU A 258 -25.41 12.16 6.42
N ARG A 259 -26.55 11.78 7.02
CA ARG A 259 -26.72 10.51 7.74
C ARG A 259 -26.44 9.33 6.82
N SER A 260 -25.74 8.33 7.36
CA SER A 260 -25.56 7.01 6.73
C SER A 260 -26.58 5.97 7.21
N ILE A 261 -27.21 6.19 8.35
CA ILE A 261 -28.34 5.41 8.83
C ILE A 261 -29.54 6.35 8.95
N PRO A 262 -30.67 6.07 8.28
CA PRO A 262 -31.84 6.95 8.29
C PRO A 262 -32.46 7.06 9.68
N GLU A 263 -33.16 8.17 9.92
CA GLU A 263 -33.92 8.35 11.16
C GLU A 263 -35.05 7.32 11.28
N GLY A 264 -35.30 6.84 12.50
CA GLY A 264 -36.26 5.77 12.75
C GLY A 264 -35.69 4.35 12.65
N MET A 265 -34.44 4.20 12.20
CA MET A 265 -33.76 2.90 12.16
C MET A 265 -33.34 2.44 13.56
N GLY A 266 -33.79 1.25 13.99
CA GLY A 266 -33.41 0.60 15.23
C GLY A 266 -32.48 -0.60 15.00
N LEU A 267 -31.47 -0.75 15.87
CA LEU A 267 -30.61 -1.93 15.91
C LEU A 267 -31.23 -2.99 16.82
N VAL A 268 -31.66 -4.11 16.25
CA VAL A 268 -32.18 -5.27 17.00
C VAL A 268 -31.00 -6.06 17.59
N ASN A 269 -30.07 -6.51 16.75
CA ASN A 269 -28.95 -7.32 17.19
C ASN A 269 -27.69 -7.11 16.34
N ILE A 270 -26.54 -7.46 16.90
CA ILE A 270 -25.27 -7.49 16.19
C ILE A 270 -24.37 -8.56 16.78
N TRP A 271 -23.81 -9.40 15.91
CA TRP A 271 -22.88 -10.45 16.32
C TRP A 271 -21.89 -10.76 15.20
N ARG A 272 -20.80 -11.44 15.55
CA ARG A 272 -19.78 -11.87 14.60
C ARG A 272 -19.79 -13.39 14.50
N ASP A 273 -19.70 -13.90 13.29
CA ASP A 273 -19.39 -15.29 12.99
C ASP A 273 -18.28 -15.35 11.93
N GLY A 274 -17.14 -15.94 12.28
CA GLY A 274 -15.95 -15.97 11.43
C GLY A 274 -15.46 -14.58 11.01
N ASP A 275 -15.47 -14.34 9.70
CA ASP A 275 -15.10 -13.08 9.03
C ASP A 275 -16.31 -12.16 8.76
N THR A 276 -17.52 -12.57 9.18
CA THR A 276 -18.78 -11.89 8.90
C THR A 276 -19.32 -11.22 10.15
N LEU A 277 -19.70 -9.95 10.03
CA LEU A 277 -20.48 -9.25 11.04
C LEU A 277 -21.94 -9.18 10.60
N TYR A 278 -22.84 -9.71 11.42
CA TYR A 278 -24.27 -9.71 11.20
C TYR A 278 -24.87 -8.51 11.90
N VAL A 279 -25.60 -7.66 11.18
CA VAL A 279 -26.24 -6.46 11.70
C VAL A 279 -27.73 -6.57 11.42
N ASP A 280 -28.50 -6.81 12.48
CA ASP A 280 -29.94 -7.01 12.43
C ASP A 280 -30.67 -5.74 12.84
N PHE A 281 -31.43 -5.21 11.89
CA PHE A 281 -32.16 -3.97 11.98
C PHE A 281 -33.67 -4.24 12.08
N ASP A 282 -34.46 -3.28 12.56
CA ASP A 282 -35.92 -3.44 12.68
C ASP A 282 -36.68 -3.11 11.38
N HIS A 283 -36.08 -2.32 10.49
CA HIS A 283 -36.60 -1.90 9.18
C HIS A 283 -35.58 -2.16 8.05
N ARG A 284 -36.04 -2.10 6.79
CA ARG A 284 -35.12 -1.99 5.66
C ARG A 284 -34.69 -0.52 5.48
N PHE A 285 -33.54 -0.32 4.84
CA PHE A 285 -33.10 1.04 4.49
C PHE A 285 -34.10 1.73 3.54
N GLU A 286 -34.66 0.99 2.58
CA GLU A 286 -35.61 1.49 1.58
C GLU A 286 -36.91 1.98 2.21
N ASP A 287 -37.34 1.33 3.29
CA ASP A 287 -38.59 1.67 4.00
C ASP A 287 -38.50 3.07 4.64
N LEU A 288 -37.27 3.52 4.92
CA LEU A 288 -36.96 4.82 5.53
C LEU A 288 -36.36 5.81 4.50
N GLY A 289 -36.51 5.55 3.20
CA GLY A 289 -36.05 6.43 2.13
C GLY A 289 -34.52 6.46 1.93
N ALA A 290 -33.79 5.51 2.51
CA ALA A 290 -32.35 5.34 2.32
C ALA A 290 -32.05 4.33 1.19
N GLY A 291 -30.87 4.46 0.58
CA GLY A 291 -30.45 3.64 -0.55
C GLY A 291 -29.13 2.91 -0.31
N GLN A 292 -28.52 2.47 -1.41
CA GLN A 292 -27.28 1.70 -1.35
C GLN A 292 -26.11 2.48 -0.73
N ALA A 293 -26.08 3.80 -0.89
CA ALA A 293 -25.02 4.63 -0.32
C ALA A 293 -25.02 4.54 1.22
N GLU A 294 -26.19 4.73 1.83
CA GLU A 294 -26.38 4.60 3.28
C GLU A 294 -25.97 3.21 3.79
N ALA A 295 -26.51 2.15 3.18
CA ALA A 295 -26.19 0.78 3.58
C ALA A 295 -24.69 0.46 3.42
N MET A 296 -24.05 0.94 2.35
CA MET A 296 -22.62 0.73 2.12
C MET A 296 -21.76 1.44 3.18
N ALA A 297 -22.13 2.62 3.65
CA ALA A 297 -21.42 3.29 4.75
C ALA A 297 -21.36 2.41 6.02
N VAL A 298 -22.43 1.65 6.30
CA VAL A 298 -22.42 0.67 7.39
C VAL A 298 -21.44 -0.46 7.12
N VAL A 299 -21.42 -1.02 5.91
CA VAL A 299 -20.42 -2.05 5.53
C VAL A 299 -19.00 -1.53 5.71
N LEU A 300 -18.74 -0.28 5.30
CA LEU A 300 -17.43 0.34 5.48
C LEU A 300 -17.04 0.43 6.96
N ALA A 301 -17.93 0.94 7.83
CA ALA A 301 -17.66 1.03 9.26
C ALA A 301 -17.44 -0.35 9.91
N MET A 302 -18.25 -1.34 9.55
CA MET A 302 -18.17 -2.67 10.14
C MET A 302 -16.93 -3.45 9.71
N THR A 303 -16.41 -3.15 8.51
CA THR A 303 -15.17 -3.75 8.00
C THR A 303 -13.90 -3.02 8.44
N GLU A 304 -14.01 -1.98 9.28
CA GLU A 304 -12.87 -1.42 10.03
C GLU A 304 -12.47 -2.32 11.21
N PHE A 305 -13.37 -3.18 11.68
CA PHE A 305 -13.08 -4.08 12.79
C PHE A 305 -12.15 -5.21 12.34
N TRP A 306 -11.08 -5.43 13.11
CA TRP A 306 -10.06 -6.42 12.78
C TRP A 306 -10.65 -7.83 12.57
N GLY A 307 -10.35 -8.41 11.41
CA GLY A 307 -10.81 -9.75 11.02
C GLY A 307 -12.27 -9.81 10.54
N VAL A 308 -12.94 -8.67 10.33
CA VAL A 308 -14.23 -8.61 9.64
C VAL A 308 -13.98 -8.22 8.18
N GLU A 309 -14.36 -9.09 7.25
CA GLU A 309 -14.20 -8.87 5.81
C GLU A 309 -15.53 -8.50 5.12
N LYS A 310 -16.66 -8.89 5.72
CA LYS A 310 -18.00 -8.69 5.16
C LYS A 310 -19.05 -8.46 6.22
N THR A 311 -20.14 -7.82 5.81
CA THR A 311 -21.29 -7.49 6.66
C THR A 311 -22.56 -8.12 6.08
N GLN A 312 -23.29 -8.88 6.89
CA GLN A 312 -24.62 -9.40 6.54
C GLN A 312 -25.68 -8.53 7.19
N PHE A 313 -26.57 -7.93 6.40
CA PHE A 313 -27.75 -7.25 6.93
C PHE A 313 -28.89 -8.23 7.18
N LEU A 314 -29.64 -8.00 8.25
CA LEU A 314 -30.89 -8.69 8.54
C LEU A 314 -31.96 -7.66 8.90
N VAL A 315 -33.21 -8.03 8.68
CA VAL A 315 -34.37 -7.31 9.20
C VAL A 315 -35.21 -8.26 10.01
N ASN A 316 -35.27 -8.03 11.32
CA ASN A 316 -35.92 -8.90 12.30
C ASN A 316 -35.49 -10.37 12.12
N GLY A 317 -34.19 -10.60 11.99
CA GLY A 317 -33.59 -11.93 11.82
C GLY A 317 -33.66 -12.52 10.41
N SER A 318 -34.32 -11.88 9.45
CA SER A 318 -34.38 -12.32 8.05
C SER A 318 -33.27 -11.66 7.22
N PRO A 319 -32.41 -12.41 6.50
CA PRO A 319 -31.34 -11.82 5.69
C PRO A 319 -31.86 -10.90 4.59
N VAL A 320 -31.22 -9.74 4.46
CA VAL A 320 -31.48 -8.78 3.37
C VAL A 320 -30.18 -8.32 2.73
N GLY A 321 -30.26 -7.94 1.46
CA GLY A 321 -29.15 -7.40 0.70
C GLY A 321 -29.01 -5.89 0.83
N LEU A 322 -28.18 -5.32 -0.05
CA LEU A 322 -28.19 -3.89 -0.30
C LEU A 322 -29.56 -3.45 -0.87
N PRO A 323 -29.97 -2.20 -0.62
CA PRO A 323 -31.14 -1.61 -1.23
C PRO A 323 -31.28 -1.87 -2.73
N GLY A 324 -32.43 -2.41 -3.14
CA GLY A 324 -32.74 -2.75 -4.54
C GLY A 324 -32.00 -3.97 -5.12
N SER A 325 -31.19 -4.68 -4.32
CA SER A 325 -30.55 -5.93 -4.73
C SER A 325 -31.46 -7.13 -4.48
N SER A 326 -31.44 -8.10 -5.40
CA SER A 326 -32.03 -9.43 -5.17
C SER A 326 -31.09 -10.38 -4.40
N ASP A 327 -29.79 -10.09 -4.39
CA ASP A 327 -28.82 -10.84 -3.59
C ASP A 327 -28.93 -10.43 -2.12
N THR A 328 -29.18 -11.41 -1.25
CA THR A 328 -29.36 -11.25 0.20
C THR A 328 -28.15 -11.72 1.01
N GLY A 329 -27.06 -12.12 0.34
CA GLY A 329 -25.85 -12.60 0.99
C GLY A 329 -25.00 -11.50 1.64
N PRO A 330 -23.91 -11.90 2.35
CA PRO A 330 -23.02 -10.96 3.01
C PRO A 330 -22.28 -10.05 2.02
N ILE A 331 -22.18 -8.78 2.35
CA ILE A 331 -21.60 -7.74 1.50
C ILE A 331 -20.14 -7.51 1.89
N VAL A 332 -19.24 -7.71 0.92
CA VAL A 332 -17.79 -7.53 1.08
C VAL A 332 -17.42 -6.05 0.96
N ARG A 333 -16.41 -5.61 1.72
CA ARG A 333 -15.86 -4.25 1.56
C ARG A 333 -15.39 -4.02 0.12
N PRO A 334 -15.80 -2.93 -0.56
CA PRO A 334 -15.30 -2.62 -1.89
C PRO A 334 -13.79 -2.34 -1.84
N ARG A 335 -13.07 -2.78 -2.88
CA ARG A 335 -11.61 -2.57 -2.99
C ARG A 335 -11.22 -1.09 -2.96
N TYR A 336 -12.01 -0.24 -3.60
CA TYR A 336 -11.80 1.21 -3.62
C TYR A 336 -13.05 1.92 -3.10
N VAL A 337 -12.85 2.81 -2.15
CA VAL A 337 -13.88 3.71 -1.60
C VAL A 337 -13.63 5.08 -2.21
N ASN A 338 -14.70 5.81 -2.55
CA ASN A 338 -14.62 7.13 -3.18
C ASN A 338 -13.72 7.10 -4.42
N TYR A 339 -14.08 6.26 -5.39
CA TYR A 339 -13.23 5.97 -6.55
C TYR A 339 -13.58 6.85 -7.76
N GLU A 340 -12.56 7.25 -8.52
CA GLU A 340 -12.73 7.92 -9.81
C GLU A 340 -11.70 7.48 -10.87
N ASN A 341 -12.11 7.60 -12.14
CA ASN A 341 -11.28 7.32 -13.31
C ASN A 341 -11.41 8.43 -14.36
N PRO A 342 -10.96 9.66 -14.05
CA PRO A 342 -11.15 10.82 -14.94
C PRO A 342 -10.42 10.67 -16.28
N TYR A 343 -9.37 9.84 -16.34
CA TYR A 343 -8.58 9.58 -17.54
C TYR A 343 -9.10 8.38 -18.37
N ASN A 344 -10.19 7.73 -17.92
CA ASN A 344 -10.77 6.56 -18.56
C ASN A 344 -9.75 5.44 -18.86
N LEU A 345 -8.88 5.14 -17.88
CA LEU A 345 -7.79 4.18 -18.04
C LEU A 345 -8.20 2.75 -17.67
N ALA A 346 -7.66 1.78 -18.40
CA ALA A 346 -7.75 0.37 -18.05
C ALA A 346 -6.89 0.04 -16.80
N PRO A 347 -7.24 -0.98 -16.00
CA PRO A 347 -6.47 -1.33 -14.79
C PRO A 347 -4.99 -1.59 -15.06
N GLU A 348 -4.68 -2.35 -16.11
CA GLU A 348 -3.34 -2.76 -16.55
C GLU A 348 -2.41 -1.61 -16.97
N GLU A 349 -2.96 -0.44 -17.29
CA GLU A 349 -2.20 0.74 -17.73
C GLU A 349 -2.13 1.84 -16.66
N SER A 350 -2.56 1.51 -15.44
CA SER A 350 -2.83 2.50 -14.40
C SER A 350 -2.37 2.07 -13.02
N VAL A 351 -2.25 3.07 -12.15
CA VAL A 351 -2.11 2.88 -10.71
C VAL A 351 -3.25 3.63 -10.01
N ALA A 352 -3.70 3.10 -8.87
CA ALA A 352 -4.70 3.74 -8.03
C ALA A 352 -3.99 4.52 -6.91
N LEU A 353 -4.15 5.83 -6.88
CA LEU A 353 -3.57 6.70 -5.85
C LEU A 353 -4.65 7.11 -4.86
N THR A 354 -4.35 7.05 -3.57
CA THR A 354 -5.23 7.60 -2.53
C THR A 354 -4.86 9.05 -2.29
N LEU A 355 -5.76 9.94 -2.70
CA LEU A 355 -5.68 11.38 -2.51
C LEU A 355 -6.53 11.79 -1.31
N TYR A 356 -6.36 13.01 -0.81
CA TYR A 356 -7.24 13.58 0.21
C TYR A 356 -7.82 14.90 -0.29
N PHE A 357 -9.14 15.01 -0.25
CA PHE A 357 -9.88 16.25 -0.55
C PHE A 357 -10.77 16.62 0.62
N ALA A 358 -11.28 17.86 0.63
CA ALA A 358 -12.12 18.36 1.69
C ALA A 358 -13.58 18.53 1.27
N THR A 359 -14.49 18.47 2.24
CA THR A 359 -15.88 18.90 2.09
C THR A 359 -15.96 20.40 1.74
N PRO A 360 -17.05 20.89 1.11
CA PRO A 360 -17.13 22.28 0.65
C PRO A 360 -17.00 23.34 1.75
N ASP A 361 -17.31 22.98 2.99
CA ASP A 361 -17.17 23.82 4.18
C ASP A 361 -15.76 23.75 4.81
N GLY A 362 -14.85 22.95 4.25
CA GLY A 362 -13.49 22.77 4.76
C GLY A 362 -13.41 22.12 6.15
N GLN A 363 -14.44 21.42 6.59
CA GLN A 363 -14.45 20.78 7.93
C GLN A 363 -13.86 19.38 7.94
N TYR A 364 -14.09 18.58 6.90
CA TYR A 364 -13.70 17.16 6.87
C TYR A 364 -12.83 16.86 5.66
N LEU A 365 -11.79 16.04 5.88
CA LEU A 365 -11.03 15.42 4.80
C LEU A 365 -11.62 14.05 4.47
N PHE A 366 -11.59 13.64 3.21
CA PHE A 366 -11.96 12.28 2.84
C PHE A 366 -10.95 11.71 1.84
N PRO A 367 -10.62 10.40 1.96
CA PRO A 367 -9.76 9.74 0.99
C PRO A 367 -10.54 9.59 -0.32
N LEU A 368 -9.91 9.89 -1.44
CA LEU A 368 -10.42 9.68 -2.80
C LEU A 368 -9.42 8.82 -3.56
N VAL A 369 -9.85 7.68 -4.07
CA VAL A 369 -9.00 6.82 -4.90
C VAL A 369 -9.11 7.27 -6.36
N ARG A 370 -8.05 7.88 -6.89
CA ARG A 370 -7.97 8.28 -8.31
C ARG A 370 -7.14 7.28 -9.09
N ARG A 371 -7.69 6.77 -10.18
CA ARG A 371 -6.92 6.03 -11.19
C ARG A 371 -6.16 7.00 -12.09
N VAL A 372 -4.85 6.78 -12.22
CA VAL A 372 -3.94 7.63 -13.00
C VAL A 372 -3.03 6.78 -13.91
N PRO A 373 -2.39 7.38 -14.94
CA PRO A 373 -1.44 6.65 -15.77
C PRO A 373 -0.35 5.99 -14.93
N MET A 374 0.07 4.78 -15.32
CA MET A 374 1.07 4.00 -14.60
C MET A 374 2.34 4.83 -14.33
N THR A 375 2.79 4.83 -13.07
CA THR A 375 3.96 5.62 -12.64
C THR A 375 4.67 4.93 -11.49
N VAL A 376 6.01 4.97 -11.54
CA VAL A 376 6.86 4.53 -10.43
C VAL A 376 7.13 5.64 -9.40
N ARG A 377 6.74 6.88 -9.71
CA ARG A 377 6.89 8.06 -8.83
C ARG A 377 5.59 8.34 -8.08
N THR A 378 5.06 7.33 -7.39
CA THR A 378 3.73 7.37 -6.75
C THR A 378 3.57 8.53 -5.76
N ALA A 379 4.60 8.85 -4.98
CA ALA A 379 4.57 9.97 -4.03
C ALA A 379 4.41 11.33 -4.72
N ARG A 380 5.25 11.58 -5.74
CA ARG A 380 5.18 12.79 -6.56
C ARG A 380 3.83 12.91 -7.27
N ALA A 381 3.41 11.82 -7.92
CA ALA A 381 2.13 11.77 -8.64
C ALA A 381 0.95 12.04 -7.70
N THR A 382 0.96 11.50 -6.48
CA THR A 382 -0.11 11.72 -5.48
C THR A 382 -0.29 13.20 -5.16
N LEU A 383 0.81 13.93 -4.88
CA LEU A 383 0.71 15.36 -4.60
C LEU A 383 0.39 16.18 -5.85
N GLU A 384 0.94 15.84 -7.01
CA GLU A 384 0.60 16.51 -8.27
C GLU A 384 -0.89 16.35 -8.61
N GLU A 385 -1.49 15.19 -8.34
CA GLU A 385 -2.93 14.96 -8.51
C GLU A 385 -3.78 15.69 -7.48
N MET A 386 -3.32 15.82 -6.23
CA MET A 386 -3.97 16.66 -5.24
C MET A 386 -3.93 18.15 -5.64
N ILE A 387 -2.80 18.61 -6.20
CA ILE A 387 -2.64 19.99 -6.71
C ILE A 387 -3.58 20.27 -7.89
N LYS A 388 -3.81 19.29 -8.77
CA LYS A 388 -4.82 19.40 -9.85
C LYS A 388 -6.24 19.60 -9.30
N GLY A 389 -6.50 19.19 -8.07
CA GLY A 389 -7.80 19.30 -7.42
C GLY A 389 -8.75 18.14 -7.72
N PRO A 390 -10.00 18.21 -7.22
CA PRO A 390 -11.05 17.25 -7.54
C PRO A 390 -11.35 17.23 -9.04
N SER A 391 -11.77 16.08 -9.59
CA SER A 391 -12.21 16.01 -10.98
C SER A 391 -13.58 16.68 -11.19
N GLU A 392 -14.00 16.83 -12.44
CA GLU A 392 -15.34 17.33 -12.80
C GLU A 392 -16.48 16.55 -12.11
N ALA A 393 -16.28 15.24 -11.85
CA ALA A 393 -17.28 14.41 -11.17
C ALA A 393 -17.53 14.83 -9.71
N PHE A 394 -16.61 15.58 -9.11
CA PHE A 394 -16.69 16.10 -7.74
C PHE A 394 -16.81 17.62 -7.68
N GLN A 395 -17.05 18.28 -8.82
CA GLN A 395 -17.21 19.72 -8.88
C GLN A 395 -18.39 20.18 -8.00
N GLY A 396 -18.14 21.19 -7.16
CA GLY A 396 -19.15 21.76 -6.26
C GLY A 396 -19.48 20.89 -5.04
N VAL A 397 -18.96 19.67 -4.95
CA VAL A 397 -19.15 18.79 -3.78
C VAL A 397 -17.85 18.51 -3.04
N ALA A 398 -16.68 18.78 -3.63
CA ALA A 398 -15.38 18.68 -2.97
C ALA A 398 -14.50 19.89 -3.31
N ILE A 399 -13.56 20.20 -2.42
CA ILE A 399 -12.56 21.26 -2.62
C ILE A 399 -11.14 20.74 -2.46
N SER A 400 -10.20 21.41 -3.12
CA SER A 400 -8.78 21.17 -2.92
C SER A 400 -8.38 21.60 -1.50
N PRO A 401 -7.65 20.77 -0.74
CA PRO A 401 -7.06 21.19 0.52
C PRO A 401 -5.81 22.05 0.30
N LEU A 402 -5.29 22.13 -0.93
CA LEU A 402 -4.11 22.88 -1.30
C LEU A 402 -4.51 24.22 -1.96
N PRO A 403 -3.84 25.33 -1.62
CA PRO A 403 -4.12 26.64 -2.23
C PRO A 403 -3.91 26.63 -3.74
N GLY A 404 -4.69 27.45 -4.45
CA GLY A 404 -4.49 27.69 -5.87
C GLY A 404 -3.08 28.21 -6.17
N GLY A 405 -2.45 27.70 -7.23
CA GLY A 405 -1.08 28.05 -7.62
C GLY A 405 0.02 27.31 -6.84
N THR A 406 -0.32 26.44 -5.90
CA THR A 406 0.65 25.54 -5.27
C THR A 406 1.34 24.68 -6.33
N ALA A 407 2.67 24.64 -6.28
CA ALA A 407 3.47 23.79 -7.14
C ALA A 407 4.40 22.92 -6.28
N LEU A 408 4.59 21.66 -6.68
CA LEU A 408 5.54 20.76 -6.06
C LEU A 408 6.93 20.99 -6.66
N ARG A 409 7.83 21.57 -5.87
CA ARG A 409 9.21 21.85 -6.28
C ARG A 409 10.06 20.58 -6.20
N ASP A 410 10.07 19.96 -5.02
CA ASP A 410 10.81 18.72 -4.80
C ASP A 410 10.07 17.75 -3.88
N ILE A 411 10.40 16.47 -4.03
CA ILE A 411 9.96 15.42 -3.12
C ILE A 411 11.00 14.31 -3.12
N TYR A 412 11.47 13.97 -1.94
CA TYR A 412 12.42 12.89 -1.73
C TYR A 412 12.17 12.22 -0.39
N ARG A 413 12.87 11.11 -0.18
CA ARG A 413 12.75 10.30 1.03
C ARG A 413 14.04 10.38 1.83
N ASP A 414 13.91 10.62 3.13
CA ASP A 414 14.98 10.61 4.11
C ASP A 414 14.60 9.62 5.24
N GLY A 415 15.18 8.42 5.21
CA GLY A 415 14.82 7.33 6.12
C GLY A 415 13.33 6.93 6.00
N ASN A 416 12.58 7.11 7.09
CA ASN A 416 11.12 6.87 7.14
C ASN A 416 10.29 8.15 6.95
N THR A 417 10.94 9.27 6.60
CA THR A 417 10.30 10.57 6.37
C THR A 417 10.26 10.89 4.88
N ILE A 418 9.11 11.30 4.36
CA ILE A 418 9.03 11.95 3.05
C ILE A 418 9.22 13.46 3.26
N VAL A 419 10.18 14.05 2.56
CA VAL A 419 10.37 15.51 2.54
C VAL A 419 9.72 16.06 1.27
N VAL A 420 8.87 17.06 1.44
CA VAL A 420 8.10 17.70 0.37
C VAL A 420 8.41 19.18 0.35
N ASP A 421 8.86 19.73 -0.78
CA ASP A 421 9.08 21.17 -0.97
C ASP A 421 8.03 21.75 -1.92
N PHE A 422 7.26 22.71 -1.42
CA PHE A 422 6.24 23.42 -2.19
C PHE A 422 6.67 24.83 -2.57
N SER A 423 6.03 25.40 -3.59
CA SER A 423 6.14 26.83 -3.88
C SER A 423 5.52 27.70 -2.78
N SER A 424 5.91 28.97 -2.74
CA SER A 424 5.37 29.96 -1.81
C SER A 424 3.83 30.07 -1.80
N ALA A 425 3.16 29.69 -2.89
CA ALA A 425 1.70 29.69 -2.97
C ALA A 425 1.03 28.77 -1.92
N PHE A 426 1.72 27.74 -1.43
CA PHE A 426 1.22 26.89 -0.35
C PHE A 426 0.98 27.70 0.95
N LEU A 427 1.69 28.81 1.16
CA LEU A 427 1.49 29.69 2.31
C LEU A 427 0.14 30.40 2.31
N GLY A 428 -0.56 30.42 1.17
CA GLY A 428 -1.90 30.98 1.00
C GLY A 428 -3.04 30.09 1.51
N ALA A 429 -2.75 29.05 2.30
CA ALA A 429 -3.77 28.17 2.87
C ALA A 429 -4.71 28.90 3.82
N GLU A 430 -6.01 28.91 3.47
CA GLU A 430 -7.07 29.42 4.33
C GLU A 430 -7.17 28.61 5.63
N ASN A 431 -7.09 27.28 5.52
CA ASN A 431 -7.04 26.36 6.66
C ASN A 431 -5.72 25.56 6.66
N ARG A 432 -4.71 26.11 7.35
CA ARG A 432 -3.35 25.56 7.45
C ARG A 432 -3.34 24.11 7.93
N ASP A 433 -4.09 23.82 8.98
CA ASP A 433 -4.18 22.48 9.56
C ASP A 433 -4.73 21.48 8.56
N LEU A 434 -5.81 21.84 7.87
CA LEU A 434 -6.41 20.96 6.86
C LEU A 434 -5.44 20.68 5.71
N SER A 435 -4.75 21.69 5.19
CA SER A 435 -3.75 21.54 4.12
C SER A 435 -2.61 20.61 4.54
N VAL A 436 -2.05 20.83 5.73
CA VAL A 436 -0.94 20.03 6.28
C VAL A 436 -1.39 18.59 6.51
N ARG A 437 -2.55 18.39 7.17
CA ARG A 437 -3.08 17.05 7.43
C ARG A 437 -3.33 16.28 6.15
N ALA A 438 -3.87 16.92 5.11
CA ALA A 438 -4.10 16.28 3.81
C ALA A 438 -2.79 15.78 3.19
N VAL A 439 -1.73 16.60 3.18
CA VAL A 439 -0.40 16.20 2.67
C VAL A 439 0.17 15.05 3.49
N VAL A 440 0.14 15.16 4.83
CA VAL A 440 0.69 14.13 5.72
C VAL A 440 -0.02 12.79 5.55
N LEU A 441 -1.36 12.80 5.52
CA LEU A 441 -2.18 11.60 5.32
C LEU A 441 -1.94 10.96 3.96
N ALA A 442 -1.81 11.78 2.89
CA ALA A 442 -1.54 11.27 1.56
C ALA A 442 -0.19 10.57 1.48
N MET A 443 0.87 11.15 2.08
CA MET A 443 2.22 10.59 2.02
C MET A 443 2.43 9.39 2.93
N VAL A 444 1.91 9.43 4.17
CA VAL A 444 1.93 8.27 5.07
C VAL A 444 1.04 7.16 4.52
N GLY A 445 -0.03 7.48 3.78
CA GLY A 445 -0.92 6.51 3.14
C GLY A 445 -0.30 5.71 1.98
N LEU A 446 0.83 6.14 1.41
CA LEU A 446 1.51 5.45 0.31
C LEU A 446 2.09 4.07 0.70
N THR A 447 2.02 3.71 1.98
CA THR A 447 2.80 2.64 2.59
C THR A 447 2.17 1.27 2.51
N ALA A 448 0.93 1.14 2.04
CA ALA A 448 0.31 -0.17 1.82
C ALA A 448 1.17 -1.05 0.90
N ASP A 449 1.93 -0.43 -0.01
CA ASP A 449 2.71 -1.12 -1.04
C ASP A 449 4.24 -0.94 -0.90
N SER A 450 4.74 -0.35 0.20
CA SER A 450 6.19 -0.07 0.38
C SER A 450 6.82 -0.85 1.55
N PRO A 451 7.85 -1.70 1.30
CA PRO A 451 8.52 -2.50 2.33
C PRO A 451 9.14 -1.70 3.47
N GLN A 452 9.45 -0.42 3.25
CA GLN A 452 10.13 0.44 4.22
C GLN A 452 9.18 1.40 4.96
N GLY A 453 7.87 1.40 4.66
CA GLY A 453 6.87 2.28 5.31
C GLY A 453 7.20 3.77 5.16
N VAL A 454 6.36 4.68 5.62
CA VAL A 454 6.58 6.12 5.69
C VAL A 454 5.88 6.48 6.97
N ASP A 455 6.63 6.82 7.99
CA ASP A 455 6.06 7.06 9.31
C ASP A 455 5.69 8.54 9.46
N SER A 456 6.32 9.40 8.66
CA SER A 456 6.25 10.84 8.83
C SER A 456 6.56 11.63 7.56
N VAL A 457 6.29 12.93 7.62
CA VAL A 457 6.48 13.88 6.53
C VAL A 457 7.14 15.14 7.06
N ARG A 458 8.05 15.74 6.30
CA ARG A 458 8.54 17.11 6.53
C ARG A 458 8.09 17.97 5.36
N ILE A 459 7.51 19.13 5.67
CA ILE A 459 7.04 20.07 4.66
C ILE A 459 7.97 21.28 4.65
N LEU A 460 8.48 21.60 3.47
CA LEU A 460 9.26 22.78 3.16
C LEU A 460 8.48 23.68 2.21
N VAL A 461 8.76 24.98 2.28
CA VAL A 461 8.29 25.97 1.31
C VAL A 461 9.49 26.80 0.88
N GLU A 462 9.75 26.85 -0.43
CA GLU A 462 10.93 27.51 -1.01
C GLU A 462 12.24 27.01 -0.34
N GLY A 463 12.31 25.72 -0.06
CA GLY A 463 13.45 25.07 0.62
C GLY A 463 13.58 25.35 2.13
N SER A 464 12.70 26.17 2.71
CA SER A 464 12.69 26.49 4.14
C SER A 464 11.64 25.68 4.90
N ASP A 465 11.94 25.25 6.12
CA ASP A 465 11.00 24.51 6.97
C ASP A 465 9.69 25.27 7.17
N LEU A 466 8.54 24.59 7.02
CA LEU A 466 7.22 25.22 7.11
C LEU A 466 6.99 25.93 8.45
N GLY A 467 7.60 25.43 9.53
CA GLY A 467 7.52 26.02 10.85
C GLY A 467 8.10 27.45 10.93
N ASN A 468 8.99 27.83 10.03
CA ASN A 468 9.51 29.20 9.94
C ASN A 468 8.43 30.20 9.49
N TYR A 469 7.40 29.74 8.77
CA TYR A 469 6.31 30.58 8.28
C TYR A 469 5.07 30.52 9.18
N TRP A 470 4.73 29.34 9.69
CA TRP A 470 3.48 29.10 10.42
C TRP A 470 3.65 28.80 11.92
N GLY A 471 4.89 28.77 12.42
CA GLY A 471 5.21 28.51 13.82
C GLY A 471 5.58 27.06 14.11
N SER A 472 6.09 26.80 15.32
CA SER A 472 6.71 25.52 15.71
C SER A 472 5.80 24.29 15.62
N ALA A 473 4.48 24.48 15.63
CA ALA A 473 3.50 23.39 15.46
C ALA A 473 3.60 22.70 14.08
N TYR A 474 4.14 23.40 13.07
CA TYR A 474 4.31 22.88 11.70
C TYR A 474 5.76 22.57 11.36
N SER A 475 6.66 22.62 12.34
CA SER A 475 8.09 22.45 12.10
C SER A 475 8.54 20.99 12.12
N GLY A 476 9.54 20.68 11.32
CA GLY A 476 10.24 19.40 11.39
C GLY A 476 9.39 18.23 10.90
N THR A 477 9.36 17.15 11.70
CA THR A 477 8.78 15.87 11.29
C THR A 477 7.34 15.76 11.80
N LEU A 478 6.40 15.63 10.87
CA LEU A 478 4.95 15.53 11.11
C LEU A 478 4.48 14.09 10.93
N TYR A 479 3.63 13.62 11.84
CA TYR A 479 3.08 12.26 11.83
C TYR A 479 1.62 12.27 11.39
N ALA A 480 1.16 11.15 10.83
CA ALA A 480 -0.23 11.01 10.43
C ALA A 480 -1.17 11.28 11.62
N PRO A 481 -2.06 12.29 11.52
CA PRO A 481 -3.07 12.54 12.53
C PRO A 481 -4.17 11.48 12.44
N VAL A 482 -4.99 11.38 13.49
CA VAL A 482 -6.31 10.76 13.34
C VAL A 482 -7.10 11.57 12.31
N LEU A 483 -7.65 10.90 11.30
CA LEU A 483 -8.50 11.54 10.29
C LEU A 483 -9.81 11.99 10.95
N ASN A 484 -10.25 13.22 10.70
CA ASN A 484 -11.54 13.75 11.20
C ASN A 484 -11.92 13.35 12.65
N PRO A 485 -11.09 13.72 13.64
CA PRO A 485 -11.35 13.32 15.02
C PRO A 485 -12.50 14.15 15.62
N GLU A 486 -13.45 13.46 16.26
CA GLU A 486 -14.53 14.02 17.06
C GLU A 486 -14.31 13.63 18.53
N TRP A 487 -13.82 14.59 19.32
CA TRP A 487 -13.46 14.42 20.73
C TRP A 487 -14.64 14.40 21.67
#